data_AF-A0A2V5NZ80-F1
#
_entry.id   AF-A0A2V5NZ80-F1
#
_cell.length_a   1.000
_cell.length_b   1.000
_cell.length_c   1.000
_cell.angle_alpha   90.00
_cell.angle_beta   90.00
_cell.angle_gamma   90.00
#
_symmetry.space_group_name_H-M   'P 1'
#
loop_
_entity.id
_entity.type
_entity.pdbx_description
1 polymer ?
#
loop_
_entity_poly.entity_id
_entity_poly.type
_entity_poly.pdbx_seq_one_letter_code
_entity_poly.pdbx_strand_id
1 'polypeptide(L)'
;ELFGCAEFEEARGGLRLGTAYHRSQGPQLNTSQNPDEAVALGAAIQAEILSGGFKNVLLLDVTPLSLGLETFGGLMNVIIPRNSTIPIKAGEMFTTAVDNQRQMLIHVLQGERERAKDNWSLGQFTLEFETAPRGVPRVGVQFEIDANGILHVLARDVKTGGQKVVEMK
;
A
#
# COMPACT_ATOMS: atom_id res chain seq x y z
N GLU A 1 42.03 -4.66 -15.20
CA GLU A 1 41.24 -5.62 -16.02
C GLU A 1 40.35 -6.42 -15.08
N LEU A 2 39.11 -5.99 -14.86
CA LEU A 2 38.22 -6.51 -13.79
C LEU A 2 36.83 -6.93 -14.31
N PHE A 3 36.73 -7.16 -15.62
CA PHE A 3 35.52 -7.64 -16.26
C PHE A 3 35.86 -8.85 -17.14
N GLY A 4 35.99 -10.01 -16.50
CA GLY A 4 35.87 -11.29 -17.18
C GLY A 4 34.41 -11.73 -17.12
N CYS A 5 33.73 -11.76 -18.25
CA CYS A 5 32.42 -12.39 -18.35
C CYS A 5 32.59 -13.89 -18.04
N ALA A 6 32.00 -14.35 -16.94
CA ALA A 6 31.81 -15.78 -16.72
C ALA A 6 30.80 -16.29 -17.77
N GLU A 7 31.20 -17.31 -18.54
CA GLU A 7 30.29 -18.00 -19.45
C GLU A 7 29.23 -18.72 -18.62
N PHE A 8 28.00 -18.22 -18.68
CA PHE A 8 26.84 -18.86 -18.07
C PHE A 8 26.18 -19.74 -19.14
N GLU A 9 26.38 -21.06 -19.06
CA GLU A 9 25.63 -22.01 -19.89
C GLU A 9 24.16 -22.07 -19.41
N GLU A 10 23.27 -21.55 -20.23
CA GLU A 10 21.83 -21.54 -19.98
C GLU A 10 21.27 -22.98 -19.99
N ALA A 11 20.85 -23.47 -18.83
CA ALA A 11 20.04 -24.66 -18.72
C ALA A 11 18.67 -24.39 -19.38
N ARG A 12 18.57 -24.72 -20.68
CA ARG A 12 17.37 -24.66 -21.56
C ARG A 12 16.11 -24.97 -20.80
N GLY A 13 15.01 -24.22 -20.97
CA GLY A 13 13.61 -24.68 -21.15
C GLY A 13 12.38 -24.10 -20.38
N GLY A 14 11.47 -23.43 -21.09
CA GLY A 14 10.14 -23.13 -20.54
C GLY A 14 9.51 -21.88 -21.11
N LEU A 15 10.02 -20.68 -20.81
CA LEU A 15 9.47 -19.42 -21.31
C LEU A 15 10.32 -18.85 -22.46
N ARG A 16 9.80 -18.71 -23.69
CA ARG A 16 10.55 -18.04 -24.77
C ARG A 16 10.21 -16.55 -24.78
N LEU A 17 11.07 -15.68 -24.25
CA LEU A 17 10.97 -14.22 -24.44
C LEU A 17 11.80 -13.86 -25.67
N GLY A 18 11.15 -13.60 -26.80
CA GLY A 18 11.83 -13.44 -28.08
C GLY A 18 12.40 -14.77 -28.61
N THR A 19 13.67 -14.80 -29.02
CA THR A 19 14.25 -15.95 -29.76
C THR A 19 14.97 -17.01 -28.90
N ALA A 20 14.85 -17.04 -27.56
CA ALA A 20 15.49 -18.06 -26.69
C ALA A 20 14.62 -18.56 -25.50
N TYR A 21 14.77 -19.84 -25.06
CA TYR A 21 13.86 -20.62 -24.18
C TYR A 21 14.31 -20.78 -22.71
N HIS A 22 13.42 -20.55 -21.73
CA HIS A 22 13.77 -20.38 -20.31
C HIS A 22 13.37 -21.55 -19.36
N ARG A 23 14.30 -22.45 -18.95
CA ARG A 23 14.26 -23.54 -17.88
C ARG A 23 13.44 -23.20 -16.65
N SER A 24 12.22 -23.69 -16.43
CA SER A 24 11.70 -23.71 -15.05
C SER A 24 10.86 -24.95 -14.74
N GLN A 25 11.29 -25.74 -13.77
CA GLN A 25 10.40 -26.67 -13.06
C GLN A 25 9.32 -25.82 -12.38
N GLY A 26 8.13 -25.77 -12.97
CA GLY A 26 7.03 -24.91 -12.53
C GLY A 26 5.73 -25.26 -13.26
N PRO A 27 4.60 -24.70 -12.80
CA PRO A 27 3.30 -24.92 -13.43
C PRO A 27 3.33 -24.47 -14.90
N GLN A 28 2.63 -25.22 -15.77
CA GLN A 28 2.50 -24.86 -17.18
C GLN A 28 1.77 -23.51 -17.32
N LEU A 29 2.29 -22.66 -18.20
CA LEU A 29 1.69 -21.37 -18.50
C LEU A 29 0.36 -21.58 -19.22
N ASN A 30 -0.67 -20.85 -18.78
CA ASN A 30 -1.92 -20.81 -19.50
C ASN A 30 -1.82 -19.77 -20.62
N THR A 31 -1.80 -20.24 -21.86
CA THR A 31 -1.75 -19.40 -23.07
C THR A 31 -3.04 -19.49 -23.90
N SER A 32 -4.16 -19.89 -23.28
CA SER A 32 -5.45 -20.06 -23.97
C SER A 32 -6.12 -18.74 -24.36
N GLN A 33 -5.74 -17.63 -23.72
CA GLN A 33 -6.26 -16.29 -24.00
C GLN A 33 -5.21 -15.44 -24.72
N ASN A 34 -5.65 -14.55 -25.60
CA ASN A 34 -4.77 -13.60 -26.26
C ASN A 34 -4.16 -12.64 -25.20
N PRO A 35 -2.83 -12.61 -25.02
CA PRO A 35 -2.19 -11.76 -24.01
C PRO A 35 -2.43 -10.27 -24.25
N ASP A 36 -2.66 -9.86 -25.51
CA ASP A 36 -2.86 -8.46 -25.87
C ASP A 36 -4.28 -7.97 -25.53
N GLU A 37 -5.25 -8.88 -25.45
CA GLU A 37 -6.67 -8.57 -25.21
C GLU A 37 -7.14 -8.93 -23.79
N ALA A 38 -6.42 -9.84 -23.11
CA ALA A 38 -6.85 -10.41 -21.83
C ALA A 38 -7.18 -9.34 -20.77
N VAL A 39 -6.38 -8.27 -20.69
CA VAL A 39 -6.60 -7.18 -19.74
C VAL A 39 -7.88 -6.40 -20.07
N ALA A 40 -8.10 -6.08 -21.35
CA ALA A 40 -9.28 -5.34 -21.79
C ALA A 40 -10.57 -6.15 -21.59
N LEU A 41 -10.54 -7.45 -21.89
CA LEU A 41 -11.66 -8.36 -21.65
C LEU A 41 -11.98 -8.48 -20.16
N GLY A 42 -10.96 -8.59 -19.29
CA GLY A 42 -11.14 -8.60 -17.84
C GLY A 42 -11.81 -7.33 -17.32
N ALA A 43 -11.39 -6.16 -17.82
CA ALA A 43 -12.02 -4.88 -17.47
C ALA A 43 -13.48 -4.80 -17.92
N ALA A 44 -13.82 -5.32 -19.11
CA ALA A 44 -15.20 -5.38 -19.58
C ALA A 44 -16.09 -6.28 -18.71
N ILE A 45 -15.57 -7.44 -18.29
CA ILE A 45 -16.28 -8.33 -17.35
C ILE A 45 -16.53 -7.60 -16.02
N GLN A 46 -15.52 -6.89 -15.50
CA GLN A 46 -15.68 -6.12 -14.26
C GLN A 46 -16.73 -5.00 -14.40
N ALA A 47 -16.78 -4.31 -15.54
CA ALA A 47 -17.79 -3.29 -15.80
C ALA A 47 -19.23 -3.88 -15.81
N GLU A 48 -19.41 -5.07 -16.37
CA GLU A 48 -20.70 -5.77 -16.37
C GLU A 48 -21.11 -6.26 -14.98
N ILE A 49 -20.15 -6.70 -14.16
CA ILE A 49 -20.38 -7.04 -12.74
C ILE A 49 -20.89 -5.81 -11.98
N LEU A 50 -20.23 -4.65 -12.15
CA LEU A 50 -20.65 -3.39 -11.53
C LEU A 50 -22.01 -2.89 -12.03
N SER A 51 -22.36 -3.21 -13.29
CA SER A 51 -23.67 -2.89 -13.90
C SER A 51 -24.80 -3.83 -13.44
N GLY A 52 -24.48 -4.90 -12.70
CA GLY A 52 -25.45 -5.86 -12.15
C GLY A 52 -25.87 -6.97 -13.12
N GLY A 53 -25.16 -7.13 -14.24
CA GLY A 53 -25.43 -8.19 -15.22
C GLY A 53 -25.12 -9.60 -14.70
N PHE A 54 -24.13 -9.71 -13.82
CA PHE A 54 -23.76 -10.96 -13.15
C PHE A 54 -24.30 -11.02 -11.73
N LYS A 55 -24.98 -12.13 -11.40
CA LYS A 55 -25.37 -12.48 -10.04
C LYS A 55 -24.50 -13.66 -9.59
N ASN A 56 -23.94 -13.60 -8.38
CA ASN A 56 -23.07 -14.62 -7.75
C ASN A 56 -21.58 -14.59 -8.13
N VAL A 57 -21.01 -13.42 -8.42
CA VAL A 57 -19.55 -13.24 -8.49
C VAL A 57 -19.12 -12.32 -7.34
N LEU A 58 -18.07 -12.73 -6.61
CA LEU A 58 -17.43 -11.92 -5.58
C LEU A 58 -15.97 -11.69 -6.00
N LEU A 59 -15.60 -10.42 -6.18
CA LEU A 59 -14.21 -10.03 -6.39
C LEU A 59 -13.67 -9.47 -5.08
N LEU A 60 -12.61 -10.09 -4.56
CA LEU A 60 -11.88 -9.62 -3.39
C LEU A 60 -10.49 -9.19 -3.85
N ASP A 61 -10.24 -7.89 -3.83
CA ASP A 61 -8.93 -7.33 -4.11
C ASP A 61 -8.15 -7.12 -2.79
N VAL A 62 -6.83 -6.97 -2.89
CA VAL A 62 -5.94 -6.88 -1.73
C VAL A 62 -4.88 -5.79 -1.88
N THR A 63 -4.41 -5.26 -0.75
CA THR A 63 -3.29 -4.30 -0.75
C THR A 63 -1.98 -4.96 -1.18
N PRO A 64 -1.18 -4.36 -2.08
CA PRO A 64 0.07 -4.96 -2.54
C PRO A 64 1.21 -4.85 -1.52
N LEU A 65 1.19 -3.79 -0.70
CA LEU A 65 2.21 -3.48 0.30
C LEU A 65 1.56 -2.97 1.58
N SER A 66 2.28 -3.05 2.68
CA SER A 66 1.86 -2.50 3.97
C SER A 66 1.85 -0.98 3.93
N LEU A 67 0.86 -0.40 4.59
CA LEU A 67 0.66 1.04 4.73
C LEU A 67 0.77 1.42 6.20
N GLY A 68 1.43 2.53 6.45
CA GLY A 68 1.76 2.94 7.80
C GLY A 68 2.17 4.39 7.92
N LEU A 69 2.63 4.72 9.11
CA LEU A 69 3.05 6.07 9.49
C LEU A 69 4.49 6.06 10.01
N GLU A 70 5.18 7.17 9.81
CA GLU A 70 6.44 7.42 10.51
C GLU A 70 6.18 7.71 11.99
N THR A 71 6.90 7.01 12.87
CA THR A 71 6.88 7.24 14.32
C THR A 71 8.16 7.90 14.80
N PHE A 72 8.13 8.41 16.04
CA PHE A 72 9.32 8.96 16.68
C PHE A 72 10.43 7.90 16.75
N GLY A 73 11.59 8.22 16.18
CA GLY A 73 12.70 7.26 16.00
C GLY A 73 12.92 6.84 14.56
N GLY A 74 12.11 7.31 13.61
CA GLY A 74 12.28 7.05 12.17
C GLY A 74 11.92 5.62 11.77
N LEU A 75 11.03 4.98 12.54
CA LEU A 75 10.48 3.66 12.27
C LEU A 75 9.10 3.78 11.65
N MET A 76 8.78 2.86 10.76
CA MET A 76 7.43 2.71 10.20
C MET A 76 6.57 1.90 11.18
N ASN A 77 5.45 2.46 11.61
CA ASN A 77 4.39 1.69 12.27
C ASN A 77 3.33 1.32 11.24
N VAL A 78 3.09 0.02 11.07
CA VAL A 78 2.17 -0.54 10.07
C VAL A 78 0.74 -0.52 10.62
N ILE A 79 -0.17 0.13 9.89
CA ILE A 79 -1.60 0.21 10.24
C ILE A 79 -2.42 -0.79 9.41
N ILE A 80 -2.13 -0.89 8.11
CA ILE A 80 -2.76 -1.87 7.23
C ILE A 80 -1.64 -2.77 6.67
N PRO A 81 -1.59 -4.06 7.02
CA PRO A 81 -0.57 -4.95 6.49
C PRO A 81 -0.81 -5.27 5.00
N ARG A 82 0.25 -5.68 4.29
CA ARG A 82 0.15 -6.22 2.92
C ARG A 82 -0.84 -7.38 2.84
N ASN A 83 -1.39 -7.57 1.65
CA ASN A 83 -2.39 -8.59 1.34
C ASN A 83 -3.68 -8.47 2.18
N SER A 84 -3.99 -7.26 2.69
CA SER A 84 -5.26 -7.01 3.36
C SER A 84 -6.36 -6.82 2.32
N THR A 85 -7.50 -7.47 2.50
CA THR A 85 -8.64 -7.33 1.58
C THR A 85 -9.22 -5.93 1.62
N ILE A 86 -9.46 -5.34 0.46
CA ILE A 86 -10.10 -4.02 0.30
C ILE A 86 -11.59 -4.20 -0.08
N PRO A 87 -12.49 -3.30 0.33
CA PRO A 87 -12.25 -2.09 1.13
C PRO A 87 -11.99 -2.37 2.62
N ILE A 88 -11.15 -1.56 3.26
CA ILE A 88 -10.75 -1.72 4.67
C ILE A 88 -10.57 -0.38 5.37
N LYS A 89 -10.90 -0.34 6.67
CA LYS A 89 -10.56 0.77 7.57
C LYS A 89 -9.79 0.24 8.77
N ALA A 90 -8.66 0.86 9.08
CA ALA A 90 -7.86 0.56 10.26
C ALA A 90 -7.32 1.86 10.85
N GLY A 91 -7.10 1.91 12.15
CA GLY A 91 -6.60 3.13 12.76
C GLY A 91 -5.98 2.87 14.12
N GLU A 92 -5.12 3.80 14.52
CA GLU A 92 -4.38 3.73 15.77
C GLU A 92 -4.33 5.11 16.44
N MET A 93 -4.20 5.08 17.75
CA MET A 93 -4.09 6.28 18.59
C MET A 93 -2.63 6.62 18.83
N PHE A 94 -2.22 7.81 18.42
CA PHE A 94 -0.89 8.35 18.64
C PHE A 94 -0.91 9.45 19.70
N THR A 95 0.25 9.69 20.30
CA THR A 95 0.45 10.75 21.29
C THR A 95 1.74 11.50 21.03
N THR A 96 1.91 12.64 21.69
CA THR A 96 3.08 13.51 21.50
C THR A 96 4.35 12.87 22.01
N ALA A 97 5.45 13.14 21.31
CA ALA A 97 6.78 12.67 21.70
C ALA A 97 7.52 13.69 22.59
N VAL A 98 7.10 14.97 22.55
CA VAL A 98 7.75 16.10 23.23
C VAL A 98 6.72 16.94 23.98
N ASP A 99 7.12 17.54 25.10
CA ASP A 99 6.29 18.47 25.87
C ASP A 99 5.96 19.73 25.07
N ASN A 100 4.72 20.22 25.21
CA ASN A 100 4.25 21.46 24.56
C ASN A 100 4.37 21.45 23.02
N GLN A 101 4.35 20.26 22.41
CA GLN A 101 4.26 20.12 20.96
C GLN A 101 2.97 20.82 20.46
N ARG A 102 3.08 21.62 19.40
CA ARG A 102 1.95 22.41 18.84
C ARG A 102 1.25 21.71 17.67
N GLN A 103 1.96 20.82 16.99
CA GLN A 103 1.48 20.12 15.80
C GLN A 103 2.11 18.73 15.69
N MET A 104 1.40 17.79 15.08
CA MET A 104 1.90 16.45 14.74
C MET A 104 2.03 16.36 13.23
N LEU A 105 3.22 15.99 12.76
CA LEU A 105 3.45 15.64 11.38
C LEU A 105 3.00 14.20 11.17
N ILE A 106 2.02 14.00 10.30
CA ILE A 106 1.55 12.69 9.86
C ILE A 106 2.23 12.45 8.51
N HIS A 107 3.23 11.57 8.51
CA HIS A 107 3.95 11.14 7.32
C HIS A 107 3.52 9.73 6.97
N VAL A 108 2.87 9.60 5.81
CA VAL A 108 2.26 8.35 5.33
C VAL A 108 3.24 7.63 4.42
N LEU A 109 3.42 6.34 4.68
CA LEU A 109 4.43 5.49 4.05
C LEU A 109 3.81 4.21 3.51
N GLN A 110 4.42 3.68 2.45
CA GLN A 110 4.14 2.38 1.87
C GLN A 110 5.42 1.56 1.74
N GLY A 111 5.41 0.33 2.28
CA GLY A 111 6.53 -0.60 2.16
C GLY A 111 6.64 -1.57 3.32
N GLU A 112 7.67 -2.42 3.27
CA GLU A 112 7.91 -3.53 4.21
C GLU A 112 9.20 -3.35 5.02
N ARG A 113 9.88 -2.20 4.89
CA ARG A 113 11.10 -1.93 5.65
C ARG A 113 10.75 -1.36 7.01
N GLU A 114 11.55 -1.69 8.02
CA GLU A 114 11.33 -1.18 9.38
C GLU A 114 11.57 0.33 9.51
N ARG A 115 12.53 0.87 8.75
CA ARG A 115 12.89 2.29 8.80
C ARG A 115 12.07 3.09 7.80
N ALA A 116 11.49 4.19 8.25
CA ALA A 116 10.65 5.07 7.44
C ALA A 116 11.32 5.53 6.14
N LYS A 117 12.60 5.93 6.23
CA LYS A 117 13.39 6.42 5.08
C LYS A 117 13.63 5.40 3.95
N ASP A 118 13.46 4.11 4.24
CA ASP A 118 13.72 3.03 3.28
C ASP A 118 12.41 2.55 2.60
N ASN A 119 11.28 3.18 2.93
CA ASN A 119 9.97 2.95 2.34
C ASN A 119 9.56 4.12 1.43
N TRP A 120 8.52 3.91 0.62
CA TRP A 120 7.96 4.96 -0.22
C TRP A 120 7.14 5.95 0.59
N SER A 121 7.43 7.24 0.45
CA SER A 121 6.60 8.32 0.97
C SER A 121 5.42 8.55 0.04
N LEU A 122 4.19 8.44 0.56
CA LEU A 122 2.96 8.75 -0.16
C LEU A 122 2.53 10.20 0.04
N GLY A 123 2.90 10.80 1.17
CA GLY A 123 2.53 12.17 1.47
C GLY A 123 2.68 12.52 2.95
N GLN A 124 2.61 13.81 3.24
CA GLN A 124 2.72 14.32 4.59
C GLN A 124 1.75 15.48 4.82
N PHE A 125 1.19 15.53 6.01
CA PHE A 125 0.36 16.65 6.44
C PHE A 125 0.45 16.83 7.94
N THR A 126 0.18 18.05 8.40
CA THR A 126 0.18 18.38 9.82
C THR A 126 -1.24 18.52 10.35
N LEU A 127 -1.42 18.13 11.61
CA LEU A 127 -2.58 18.44 12.44
C LEU A 127 -2.11 19.25 13.65
N GLU A 128 -2.74 20.40 13.88
CA GLU A 128 -2.47 21.27 15.03
C GLU A 128 -3.36 20.88 16.21
N PHE A 129 -2.83 21.02 17.43
CA PHE A 129 -3.56 20.73 18.67
C PHE A 129 -3.06 21.63 19.83
N GLU A 130 -3.81 21.65 20.92
CA GLU A 130 -3.47 22.45 22.10
C GLU A 130 -2.17 21.96 22.77
N THR A 131 -1.32 22.89 23.16
CA THR A 131 -0.09 22.58 23.88
C THR A 131 -0.39 21.95 25.23
N ALA A 132 0.16 20.76 25.47
CA ALA A 132 0.07 20.05 26.73
C ALA A 132 1.36 19.26 26.98
N PRO A 133 1.56 18.74 28.21
CA PRO A 133 2.66 17.81 28.49
C PRO A 133 2.63 16.60 27.55
N ARG A 134 3.79 15.99 27.35
CA ARG A 134 3.95 14.77 26.56
C ARG A 134 2.96 13.69 27.03
N GLY A 135 2.35 12.98 26.10
CA GLY A 135 1.45 11.87 26.42
C GLY A 135 -0.01 12.28 26.67
N VAL A 136 -0.29 13.57 26.82
CA VAL A 136 -1.65 14.07 27.09
C VAL A 136 -2.47 14.24 25.80
N PRO A 137 -1.98 14.91 24.74
CA PRO A 137 -2.71 14.98 23.47
C PRO A 137 -2.81 13.60 22.84
N ARG A 138 -4.01 13.26 22.37
CA ARG A 138 -4.30 11.99 21.71
C ARG A 138 -4.87 12.27 20.33
N VAL A 139 -4.16 11.81 19.31
CA VAL A 139 -4.59 11.95 17.91
C VAL A 139 -4.89 10.57 17.36
N GLY A 140 -6.14 10.35 16.95
CA GLY A 140 -6.52 9.15 16.22
C GLY A 140 -6.19 9.33 14.75
N VAL A 141 -5.43 8.41 14.19
CA VAL A 141 -5.17 8.36 12.75
C VAL A 141 -5.84 7.10 12.20
N GLN A 142 -6.68 7.28 11.18
CA GLN A 142 -7.41 6.22 10.51
C GLN A 142 -7.04 6.22 9.03
N PHE A 143 -6.73 5.04 8.53
CA PHE A 143 -6.49 4.72 7.14
C PHE A 143 -7.75 4.04 6.62
N GLU A 144 -8.22 4.51 5.47
CA GLU A 144 -9.35 3.95 4.75
C GLU A 144 -8.91 3.71 3.31
N ILE A 145 -9.09 2.49 2.82
CA ILE A 145 -8.89 2.13 1.42
C ILE A 145 -10.24 1.77 0.85
N ASP A 146 -10.63 2.47 -0.22
CA ASP A 146 -11.88 2.23 -0.91
C ASP A 146 -11.80 0.99 -1.82
N ALA A 147 -12.91 0.66 -2.49
CA ALA A 147 -12.96 -0.48 -3.40
C ALA A 147 -12.12 -0.28 -4.68
N ASN A 148 -11.67 0.95 -4.97
CA ASN A 148 -10.79 1.28 -6.10
C ASN A 148 -9.31 1.24 -5.71
N GLY A 149 -8.99 1.03 -4.42
CA GLY A 149 -7.62 1.06 -3.90
C GLY A 149 -7.11 2.46 -3.55
N ILE A 150 -7.97 3.49 -3.52
CA ILE A 150 -7.59 4.85 -3.15
C ILE A 150 -7.49 4.96 -1.63
N LEU A 151 -6.36 5.52 -1.15
CA LEU A 151 -6.09 5.70 0.27
C LEU A 151 -6.56 7.08 0.76
N HIS A 152 -7.42 7.07 1.77
CA HIS A 152 -7.80 8.23 2.56
C HIS A 152 -7.21 8.11 3.96
N VAL A 153 -6.54 9.18 4.42
CA VAL A 153 -5.99 9.24 5.77
C VAL A 153 -6.69 10.36 6.53
N LEU A 154 -7.36 9.98 7.61
CA LEU A 154 -8.01 10.87 8.56
C LEU A 154 -7.16 10.98 9.81
N ALA A 155 -6.79 12.20 10.21
CA ALA A 155 -6.21 12.47 11.51
C ALA A 155 -7.18 13.34 12.32
N ARG A 156 -7.45 12.95 13.57
CA ARG A 156 -8.40 13.65 14.45
C ARG A 156 -7.84 13.78 15.86
N ASP A 157 -7.80 15.00 16.37
CA ASP A 157 -7.55 15.25 17.78
C ASP A 157 -8.81 14.88 18.58
N VAL A 158 -8.64 13.99 19.57
CA VAL A 158 -9.72 13.49 20.40
C VAL A 158 -10.27 14.57 21.33
N LYS A 159 -9.44 15.52 21.76
CA LYS A 159 -9.85 16.55 22.73
C LYS A 159 -10.67 17.65 22.07
N THR A 160 -10.14 18.24 21.00
CA THR A 160 -10.78 19.37 20.31
C THR A 160 -11.79 18.92 19.25
N GLY A 161 -11.68 17.68 18.76
CA GLY A 161 -12.45 17.19 17.62
C GLY A 161 -11.95 17.72 16.28
N GLY A 162 -10.91 18.55 16.26
CA GLY A 162 -10.26 19.04 15.05
C GLY A 162 -9.77 17.85 14.21
N GLN A 163 -10.14 17.82 12.94
CA GLN A 163 -9.79 16.72 12.04
C GLN A 163 -9.33 17.22 10.68
N LYS A 164 -8.50 16.41 10.03
CA LYS A 164 -8.01 16.64 8.68
C LYS A 164 -8.04 15.31 7.93
N VAL A 165 -8.67 15.33 6.77
CA VAL A 165 -8.74 14.18 5.86
C VAL A 165 -7.98 14.54 4.61
N VAL A 166 -7.09 13.65 4.20
CA VAL A 166 -6.26 13.83 3.01
C VAL A 166 -6.34 12.56 2.17
N GLU A 167 -6.66 12.74 0.89
CA GLU A 167 -6.53 11.70 -0.13
C GLU A 167 -5.07 11.60 -0.56
N MET A 168 -4.51 10.40 -0.50
CA MET A 168 -3.14 10.12 -0.94
C MET A 168 -3.16 9.65 -2.39
N LYS A 169 -2.30 10.23 -3.23
CA LYS A 169 -2.17 9.92 -4.65
C LYS A 169 -0.80 9.34 -4.96
#